data_AF-A0A4Y4D2J5-F1
#
_entry.id   AF-A0A4Y4D2J5-F1
#
_cell.length_a   1.000
_cell.length_b   1.000
_cell.length_c   1.000
_cell.angle_alpha   90.00
_cell.angle_beta   90.00
_cell.angle_gamma   90.00
#
_symmetry.space_group_name_H-M   'P 1'
#
loop_
_entity.id
_entity.type
_entity.pdbx_description
1 polymer ?
#
loop_
_entity_poly.entity_id
_entity_poly.type
_entity_poly.pdbx_seq_one_letter_code
_entity_poly.pdbx_strand_id
1 'polypeptide(L)'
;MQKPSTCARPPWPQLLGCALAVTLTACGGGGGGGADTRSQASATTLSGTAVDGYLQGARVFLDVNGNGLADTGEPTATTDANGRYSLDYSQVSSPVLGMRVIVTGGVDTDTGYAFTGMLTARADGSRAGQLVSPLTSLVDALVAQGLSLDDARAKVAAALGLTVADLATDPVAVLANQPGLYTRQVALQRAVQLLASANQGSQTAHEAQERVLRALATVIVAQNGTATVGEIVARASVNQASAARALADAVEDTLQAALRSQGGRASAKASLKAMDQIRHEMESSGEYSLSQAATRLDERNGATAYSGLAGVGGKTEAINTFTRRAGTATTVNQAPSTAGRLLASNCFQCHGTGGVGGFDRIRGSDAAEVRDYLRKSARSDIMAAHAQGYTSAQLDAIIAYLKQ
;
A
#
# COMPACT_ATOMS: atom_id res chain seq x y z
N MET A 1 -36.03 -34.11 53.49
CA MET A 1 -35.91 -34.50 54.91
C MET A 1 -34.97 -33.54 55.61
N GLN A 2 -35.26 -33.27 56.88
CA GLN A 2 -34.73 -32.29 57.86
C GLN A 2 -33.29 -31.81 57.65
N LYS A 3 -32.99 -30.50 57.54
CA LYS A 3 -33.05 -29.35 58.46
C LYS A 3 -31.97 -29.30 59.57
N PRO A 4 -31.49 -28.08 59.90
CA PRO A 4 -30.24 -27.76 60.61
C PRO A 4 -30.47 -27.34 62.07
N SER A 5 -29.38 -27.08 62.81
CA SER A 5 -29.38 -26.55 64.18
C SER A 5 -28.73 -25.15 64.17
N THR A 6 -29.50 -24.05 64.28
CA THR A 6 -29.88 -23.27 65.51
C THR A 6 -28.74 -22.41 66.06
N CYS A 7 -28.90 -21.22 66.64
CA CYS A 7 -29.90 -20.12 66.74
C CYS A 7 -29.35 -19.19 67.85
N ALA A 8 -29.45 -17.86 67.71
CA ALA A 8 -30.02 -16.91 68.70
C ALA A 8 -29.41 -15.48 68.66
N ARG A 9 -30.31 -14.47 68.60
CA ARG A 9 -30.15 -13.02 68.90
C ARG A 9 -30.75 -12.76 70.32
N PRO A 10 -30.91 -11.53 70.91
CA PRO A 10 -30.81 -10.11 70.46
C PRO A 10 -30.20 -9.18 71.59
N PRO A 11 -30.53 -7.86 71.83
CA PRO A 11 -31.23 -6.78 71.10
C PRO A 11 -30.53 -5.37 71.06
N TRP A 12 -31.18 -4.39 70.41
CA TRP A 12 -30.87 -2.94 70.29
C TRP A 12 -30.93 -2.15 71.63
N PRO A 13 -30.30 -0.94 71.73
CA PRO A 13 -31.04 0.32 71.48
C PRO A 13 -30.26 1.45 70.76
N GLN A 14 -31.03 2.41 70.27
CA GLN A 14 -30.65 3.71 69.68
C GLN A 14 -30.09 4.68 70.74
N LEU A 15 -29.18 5.58 70.34
CA LEU A 15 -28.97 6.88 71.00
C LEU A 15 -28.45 7.92 69.99
N LEU A 16 -29.21 9.02 69.89
CA LEU A 16 -28.87 10.29 69.25
C LEU A 16 -27.66 10.96 69.92
N GLY A 17 -26.86 11.70 69.14
CA GLY A 17 -25.87 12.65 69.68
C GLY A 17 -25.37 13.63 68.61
N CYS A 18 -26.00 14.82 68.56
CA CYS A 18 -25.52 16.01 67.85
C CYS A 18 -24.14 16.46 68.36
N ALA A 19 -23.27 16.99 67.47
CA ALA A 19 -22.58 18.28 67.70
C ALA A 19 -21.52 18.65 66.63
N LEU A 20 -21.70 19.87 66.13
CA LEU A 20 -20.73 20.90 65.73
C LEU A 20 -19.83 20.74 64.48
N ALA A 21 -20.17 21.60 63.52
CA ALA A 21 -19.32 22.15 62.48
C ALA A 21 -18.17 23.01 63.05
N VAL A 22 -17.01 22.95 62.40
CA VAL A 22 -16.01 24.03 62.39
C VAL A 22 -15.65 24.30 60.94
N THR A 23 -16.02 25.48 60.48
CA THR A 23 -15.59 26.10 59.23
C THR A 23 -14.21 26.72 59.41
N LEU A 24 -13.22 26.36 58.58
CA LEU A 24 -12.06 27.22 58.34
C LEU A 24 -12.16 27.81 56.93
N THR A 25 -12.47 29.09 56.90
CA THR A 25 -12.16 30.04 55.84
C THR A 25 -10.66 30.35 55.88
N ALA A 26 -9.96 30.16 54.77
CA ALA A 26 -8.68 30.82 54.51
C ALA A 26 -8.76 31.46 53.12
N CYS A 27 -8.79 32.79 53.15
CA CYS A 27 -8.65 33.71 52.03
C CYS A 27 -7.17 34.16 52.00
N GLY A 28 -6.59 34.29 50.80
CA GLY A 28 -5.45 35.19 50.59
C GLY A 28 -4.31 34.64 49.74
N GLY A 29 -4.15 35.19 48.52
CA GLY A 29 -2.89 35.13 47.77
C GLY A 29 -3.04 35.08 46.25
N GLY A 30 -3.28 36.23 45.61
CA GLY A 30 -3.31 36.37 44.15
C GLY A 30 -2.12 37.16 43.59
N GLY A 31 -1.80 36.90 42.31
CA GLY A 31 -0.91 37.67 41.43
C GLY A 31 0.51 37.09 41.32
N GLY A 32 1.09 36.81 40.16
CA GLY A 32 0.69 36.95 38.77
C GLY A 32 1.91 36.68 37.87
N GLY A 33 1.66 36.30 36.61
CA GLY A 33 2.63 36.46 35.52
C GLY A 33 3.54 35.26 35.24
N GLY A 34 3.34 34.65 34.08
CA GLY A 34 4.23 33.62 33.53
C GLY A 34 3.60 32.24 33.40
N ALA A 35 2.31 32.15 33.08
CA ALA A 35 1.85 30.98 32.34
C ALA A 35 2.65 30.98 31.03
N ASP A 36 3.73 30.20 31.02
CA ASP A 36 4.43 29.79 29.83
C ASP A 36 3.39 29.02 29.01
N THR A 37 2.60 29.80 28.25
CA THR A 37 1.85 29.32 27.14
C THR A 37 2.91 28.85 26.17
N ARG A 38 3.35 27.60 26.36
CA ARG A 38 3.65 26.75 25.23
C ARG A 38 2.35 26.71 24.44
N SER A 39 2.16 27.74 23.61
CA SER A 39 1.51 27.64 22.33
C SER A 39 1.87 26.26 21.83
N GLN A 40 0.88 25.35 21.83
CA GLN A 40 1.01 24.15 21.04
C GLN A 40 1.31 24.69 19.64
N ALA A 41 2.58 24.67 19.25
CA ALA A 41 2.96 24.86 17.87
C ALA A 41 2.05 23.91 17.12
N SER A 42 1.14 24.48 16.31
CA SER A 42 0.24 23.68 15.49
C SER A 42 1.15 22.74 14.72
N ALA A 43 1.14 21.45 15.05
CA ALA A 43 2.10 20.52 14.50
C ALA A 43 1.88 20.50 12.98
N THR A 44 2.75 21.15 12.21
CA THR A 44 2.65 21.28 10.75
C THR A 44 3.12 20.01 10.05
N THR A 45 3.04 18.88 10.74
CA THR A 45 3.52 17.59 10.27
C THR A 45 2.35 16.62 10.20
N LEU A 46 2.17 16.02 9.02
CA LEU A 46 1.24 14.92 8.80
C LEU A 46 2.07 13.65 8.61
N SER A 47 1.95 12.69 9.52
CA SER A 47 2.74 11.46 9.48
C SER A 47 1.86 10.22 9.40
N GLY A 48 2.40 9.18 8.76
CA GLY A 48 1.64 7.97 8.50
C GLY A 48 2.47 6.84 7.92
N THR A 49 1.76 5.80 7.47
CA THR A 49 2.34 4.61 6.86
C THR A 49 1.58 4.24 5.59
N ALA A 50 2.28 3.95 4.51
CA ALA A 50 1.73 3.42 3.27
C ALA A 50 1.87 1.90 3.23
N VAL A 51 0.73 1.19 3.12
CA VAL A 51 0.68 -0.27 3.27
C VAL A 51 -0.25 -0.92 2.24
N ASP A 52 0.36 -1.71 1.37
CA ASP A 52 -0.21 -2.82 0.61
C ASP A 52 0.47 -4.12 1.09
N GLY A 53 1.75 -4.30 0.76
CA GLY A 53 2.81 -4.50 1.76
C GLY A 53 3.48 -3.15 2.08
N TYR A 54 4.47 -3.07 2.99
CA TYR A 54 5.13 -1.77 3.20
C TYR A 54 5.71 -1.26 1.87
N LEU A 55 5.32 -0.05 1.48
CA LEU A 55 5.78 0.58 0.25
C LEU A 55 7.05 1.37 0.55
N GLN A 56 8.21 0.89 0.12
CA GLN A 56 9.50 1.56 0.32
C GLN A 56 9.83 2.51 -0.83
N GLY A 57 10.28 3.72 -0.52
CA GLY A 57 10.69 4.69 -1.53
C GLY A 57 9.52 5.23 -2.37
N ALA A 58 8.29 5.09 -1.89
CA ALA A 58 7.09 5.62 -2.53
C ALA A 58 7.00 7.13 -2.28
N ARG A 59 6.53 7.87 -3.29
CA ARG A 59 6.25 9.30 -3.18
C ARG A 59 4.90 9.47 -2.50
N VAL A 60 4.86 10.29 -1.46
CA VAL A 60 3.64 10.71 -0.76
C VAL A 60 3.44 12.19 -0.99
N PHE A 61 2.22 12.62 -1.27
CA PHE A 61 1.89 14.03 -1.37
C PHE A 61 0.50 14.34 -0.81
N LEU A 62 0.34 15.56 -0.31
CA LEU A 62 -0.95 16.11 0.08
C LEU A 62 -1.55 16.82 -1.12
N ASP A 63 -2.67 16.32 -1.63
CA ASP A 63 -3.39 16.85 -2.78
C ASP A 63 -4.23 18.06 -2.34
N VAL A 64 -3.59 19.24 -2.36
CA VAL A 64 -4.13 20.50 -1.82
C VAL A 64 -5.17 21.08 -2.76
N ASN A 65 -4.96 20.93 -4.07
CA ASN A 65 -5.87 21.46 -5.09
C ASN A 65 -6.94 20.45 -5.54
N GLY A 66 -6.83 19.18 -5.13
CA GLY A 66 -7.82 18.13 -5.40
C GLY A 66 -7.75 17.55 -6.81
N ASN A 67 -6.65 17.74 -7.54
CA ASN A 67 -6.49 17.24 -8.90
C ASN A 67 -5.88 15.82 -8.98
N GLY A 68 -5.45 15.26 -7.84
CA GLY A 68 -4.88 13.91 -7.77
C GLY A 68 -3.46 13.77 -8.32
N LEU A 69 -2.83 14.87 -8.72
CA LEU A 69 -1.47 14.94 -9.23
C LEU A 69 -0.58 15.68 -8.25
N ALA A 70 0.69 15.33 -8.25
CA ALA A 70 1.64 15.88 -7.31
C ALA A 70 2.30 17.13 -7.91
N ASP A 71 1.73 18.29 -7.61
CA ASP A 71 2.07 19.56 -8.22
C ASP A 71 3.22 20.30 -7.53
N THR A 72 3.76 21.30 -8.23
CA THR A 72 4.77 22.19 -7.64
C THR A 72 4.16 23.00 -6.51
N GLY A 73 4.76 22.93 -5.32
CA GLY A 73 4.31 23.65 -4.13
C GLY A 73 3.43 22.83 -3.19
N GLU A 74 3.02 21.62 -3.58
CA GLU A 74 2.33 20.71 -2.67
C GLU A 74 3.32 20.00 -1.72
N PRO A 75 2.96 19.77 -0.44
CA PRO A 75 3.77 18.98 0.47
C PRO A 75 4.05 17.60 -0.10
N THR A 76 5.32 17.20 -0.13
CA THR A 76 5.74 15.86 -0.57
C THR A 76 6.71 15.23 0.42
N ALA A 77 6.72 13.89 0.43
CA ALA A 77 7.64 13.08 1.21
C ALA A 77 7.96 11.77 0.46
N THR A 78 8.93 11.02 0.96
CA THR A 78 9.25 9.67 0.49
C THR A 78 9.17 8.69 1.63
N THR A 79 8.61 7.51 1.39
CA THR A 79 8.47 6.48 2.43
C THR A 79 9.79 5.76 2.73
N ASP A 80 10.01 5.39 3.98
CA ASP A 80 11.12 4.56 4.41
C ASP A 80 10.90 3.06 4.15
N ALA A 81 11.81 2.19 4.61
CA ALA A 81 11.72 0.73 4.46
C ALA A 81 10.51 0.09 5.18
N ASN A 82 9.89 0.82 6.12
CA ASN A 82 8.69 0.42 6.84
C ASN A 82 7.45 1.16 6.32
N GLY A 83 7.52 1.79 5.14
CA GLY A 83 6.41 2.52 4.55
C GLY A 83 6.07 3.83 5.26
N ARG A 84 6.86 4.27 6.24
CA ARG A 84 6.56 5.47 7.03
C ARG A 84 6.90 6.73 6.27
N TYR A 85 6.08 7.76 6.40
CA TYR A 85 6.31 9.07 5.83
C TYR A 85 5.98 10.19 6.82
N SER A 86 6.51 11.38 6.53
CA SER A 86 6.26 12.60 7.27
C SER A 86 6.21 13.77 6.30
N LEU A 87 5.04 14.38 6.13
CA LEU A 87 4.79 15.54 5.29
C LEU A 87 4.86 16.81 6.14
N ASP A 88 5.72 17.76 5.78
CA ASP A 88 5.65 19.12 6.29
C ASP A 88 4.65 19.92 5.47
N TYR A 89 3.54 20.30 6.09
CA TYR A 89 2.50 21.11 5.48
C TYR A 89 2.50 22.55 6.02
N SER A 90 3.61 23.03 6.59
CA SER A 90 3.73 24.40 7.14
C SER A 90 3.36 25.51 6.15
N GLN A 91 3.49 25.24 4.85
CA GLN A 91 3.14 26.17 3.77
C GLN A 91 1.68 26.08 3.31
N VAL A 92 0.90 25.15 3.86
CA VAL A 92 -0.52 24.97 3.52
C VAL A 92 -1.38 25.83 4.44
N SER A 93 -2.03 26.85 3.87
CA SER A 93 -2.91 27.77 4.59
C SER A 93 -4.32 27.23 4.83
N SER A 94 -4.75 26.23 4.05
CA SER A 94 -6.08 25.63 4.10
C SER A 94 -6.16 24.50 5.15
N PRO A 95 -7.34 24.23 5.75
CA PRO A 95 -7.49 23.12 6.69
C PRO A 95 -7.13 21.77 6.06
N VAL A 96 -6.16 21.05 6.65
CA VAL A 96 -5.71 19.74 6.15
C VAL A 96 -6.74 18.63 6.38
N LEU A 97 -7.65 18.79 7.35
CA LEU A 97 -8.66 17.78 7.66
C LEU A 97 -9.53 17.49 6.41
N GLY A 98 -9.61 16.22 6.01
CA GLY A 98 -10.36 15.77 4.84
C GLY A 98 -9.64 15.96 3.49
N MET A 99 -8.48 16.61 3.46
CA MET A 99 -7.62 16.62 2.27
C MET A 99 -7.12 15.20 1.97
N ARG A 100 -6.82 14.97 0.70
CA ARG A 100 -6.42 13.65 0.23
C ARG A 100 -4.91 13.51 0.31
N VAL A 101 -4.45 12.42 0.90
CA VAL A 101 -3.06 11.99 0.87
C VAL A 101 -2.95 10.90 -0.17
N ILE A 102 -2.01 11.06 -1.10
CA ILE A 102 -1.82 10.15 -2.23
C ILE A 102 -0.40 9.57 -2.17
N VAL A 103 -0.30 8.26 -2.30
CA VAL A 103 0.96 7.51 -2.36
C VAL A 103 1.09 6.87 -3.73
N THR A 104 2.22 7.07 -4.41
CA THR A 104 2.51 6.51 -5.73
C THR A 104 3.95 5.98 -5.81
N GLY A 105 4.16 4.97 -6.66
CA GLY A 105 5.48 4.38 -6.89
C GLY A 105 6.05 3.66 -5.67
N GLY A 106 7.37 3.52 -5.63
CA GLY A 106 8.09 2.72 -4.62
C GLY A 106 8.08 1.23 -4.92
N VAL A 107 8.56 0.44 -3.96
CA VAL A 107 8.66 -1.01 -4.03
C VAL A 107 7.84 -1.63 -2.91
N ASP A 108 6.98 -2.58 -3.26
CA ASP A 108 6.29 -3.41 -2.26
C ASP A 108 7.31 -4.39 -1.65
N THR A 109 7.57 -4.24 -0.35
CA THR A 109 8.55 -5.05 0.38
C THR A 109 8.15 -6.51 0.58
N ASP A 110 6.90 -6.88 0.31
CA ASP A 110 6.46 -8.28 0.35
C ASP A 110 6.79 -9.03 -0.94
N THR A 111 6.71 -8.35 -2.09
CA THR A 111 6.87 -8.97 -3.41
C THR A 111 8.21 -8.63 -4.06
N GLY A 112 8.80 -7.49 -3.69
CA GLY A 112 9.98 -6.91 -4.30
C GLY A 112 9.70 -6.26 -5.66
N TYR A 113 8.44 -6.13 -6.07
CA TYR A 113 8.06 -5.47 -7.31
C TYR A 113 7.80 -3.97 -7.10
N ALA A 114 7.99 -3.20 -8.16
CA ALA A 114 7.58 -1.80 -8.16
C ALA A 114 6.06 -1.72 -7.99
N PHE A 115 5.61 -0.85 -7.09
CA PHE A 115 4.20 -0.59 -6.91
C PHE A 115 3.69 0.27 -8.07
N THR A 116 2.88 -0.36 -8.93
CA THR A 116 2.21 0.31 -10.05
C THR A 116 0.79 0.65 -9.63
N GLY A 117 0.51 1.94 -9.48
CA GLY A 117 -0.79 2.45 -9.06
C GLY A 117 -0.66 3.55 -8.00
N MET A 118 -1.75 3.77 -7.29
CA MET A 118 -1.80 4.67 -6.15
C MET A 118 -2.57 4.09 -4.96
N LEU A 119 -2.26 4.58 -3.78
CA LEU A 119 -3.08 4.41 -2.58
C LEU A 119 -3.45 5.79 -2.04
N THR A 120 -4.65 5.92 -1.51
CA THR A 120 -5.21 7.20 -1.07
C THR A 120 -5.84 7.08 0.31
N ALA A 121 -5.86 8.18 1.03
CA ALA A 121 -6.56 8.30 2.30
C ALA A 121 -6.98 9.75 2.53
N ARG A 122 -8.02 9.95 3.34
CA ARG A 122 -8.40 11.27 3.82
C ARG A 122 -7.66 11.57 5.11
N ALA A 123 -6.97 12.72 5.17
CA ALA A 123 -6.31 13.19 6.37
C ALA A 123 -7.33 13.35 7.49
N ASP A 124 -7.07 12.73 8.63
CA ASP A 124 -7.95 12.76 9.79
C ASP A 124 -7.48 13.79 10.84
N GLY A 125 -8.21 13.88 11.95
CA GLY A 125 -7.91 14.82 13.03
C GLY A 125 -6.64 14.47 13.83
N SER A 126 -6.15 13.23 13.77
CA SER A 126 -4.97 12.78 14.54
C SER A 126 -3.69 13.37 13.99
N ARG A 127 -3.60 13.54 12.65
CA ARG A 127 -2.43 14.05 11.91
C ARG A 127 -1.12 13.27 12.14
N ALA A 128 -1.18 12.21 12.95
CA ALA A 128 -0.12 11.27 13.20
C ALA A 128 -0.67 9.84 13.13
N GLY A 129 0.12 8.95 12.54
CA GLY A 129 -0.24 7.54 12.38
C GLY A 129 -1.31 7.29 11.31
N GLN A 130 -1.48 8.20 10.34
CA GLN A 130 -2.44 7.99 9.25
C GLN A 130 -2.04 6.77 8.42
N LEU A 131 -2.97 5.84 8.22
CA LEU A 131 -2.75 4.70 7.32
C LEU A 131 -3.20 5.05 5.90
N VAL A 132 -2.35 4.77 4.91
CA VAL A 132 -2.69 4.84 3.49
C VAL A 132 -2.63 3.43 2.91
N SER A 133 -3.79 2.85 2.58
CA SER A 133 -3.94 1.45 2.21
C SER A 133 -5.03 1.23 1.15
N PRO A 134 -5.17 0.01 0.59
CA PRO A 134 -6.26 -0.31 -0.32
C PRO A 134 -7.65 -0.02 0.26
N LEU A 135 -7.85 -0.22 1.57
CA LEU A 135 -9.14 0.04 2.23
C LEU A 135 -9.40 1.53 2.41
N THR A 136 -8.38 2.30 2.80
CA THR A 136 -8.56 3.76 2.90
C THR A 136 -8.76 4.39 1.54
N SER A 137 -8.26 3.77 0.46
CA SER A 137 -8.48 4.22 -0.91
C SER A 137 -9.92 4.01 -1.36
N LEU A 138 -10.54 2.92 -0.89
CA LEU A 138 -11.93 2.64 -1.11
C LEU A 138 -12.83 3.60 -0.30
N VAL A 139 -12.47 3.87 0.97
CA VAL A 139 -13.12 4.91 1.79
C VAL A 139 -13.03 6.27 1.09
N ASP A 140 -11.85 6.64 0.59
CA ASP A 140 -11.63 7.86 -0.18
C ASP A 140 -12.58 7.96 -1.40
N ALA A 141 -12.74 6.86 -2.14
CA ALA A 141 -13.65 6.79 -3.27
C ALA A 141 -15.13 6.95 -2.88
N LEU A 142 -15.56 6.45 -1.72
CA LEU A 142 -16.92 6.68 -1.19
C LEU A 142 -17.11 8.14 -0.75
N VAL A 143 -16.11 8.76 -0.13
CA VAL A 143 -16.15 10.19 0.21
C VAL A 143 -16.27 11.04 -1.06
N ALA A 144 -15.54 10.67 -2.12
CA ALA A 144 -15.66 11.33 -3.42
C ALA A 144 -17.05 11.15 -4.09
N GLN A 145 -17.88 10.22 -3.62
CA GLN A 145 -19.29 10.07 -4.01
C GLN A 145 -20.26 10.87 -3.12
N GLY A 146 -19.75 11.69 -2.19
CA GLY A 146 -20.53 12.59 -1.35
C GLY A 146 -20.88 12.05 0.04
N LEU A 147 -20.35 10.89 0.44
CA LEU A 147 -20.51 10.39 1.81
C LEU A 147 -19.61 11.16 2.77
N SER A 148 -20.04 11.30 4.02
CA SER A 148 -19.15 11.73 5.10
C SER A 148 -18.03 10.69 5.30
N LEU A 149 -16.89 11.11 5.86
CA LEU A 149 -15.77 10.19 6.13
C LEU A 149 -16.21 9.04 7.06
N ASP A 150 -17.03 9.33 8.06
CA ASP A 150 -17.50 8.34 9.02
C ASP A 150 -18.50 7.36 8.39
N ASP A 151 -19.44 7.85 7.57
CA ASP A 151 -20.37 6.99 6.84
C ASP A 151 -19.63 6.12 5.81
N ALA A 152 -18.65 6.68 5.11
CA ALA A 152 -17.82 5.95 4.16
C ALA A 152 -17.04 4.82 4.85
N ARG A 153 -16.42 5.11 6.01
CA ARG A 153 -15.75 4.10 6.85
C ARG A 153 -16.72 3.01 7.30
N ALA A 154 -17.87 3.39 7.83
CA ALA A 154 -18.88 2.44 8.29
C ALA A 154 -19.38 1.54 7.14
N LYS A 155 -19.60 2.12 5.96
CA LYS A 155 -20.09 1.39 4.79
C LYS A 155 -19.05 0.40 4.23
N VAL A 156 -17.78 0.82 4.11
CA VAL A 156 -16.69 -0.08 3.67
C VAL A 156 -16.49 -1.21 4.68
N ALA A 157 -16.45 -0.89 5.97
CA ALA A 157 -16.29 -1.88 7.02
C ALA A 157 -17.43 -2.92 6.99
N ALA A 158 -18.69 -2.47 6.97
CA ALA A 158 -19.85 -3.34 6.92
C ALA A 158 -19.89 -4.22 5.66
N ALA A 159 -19.57 -3.65 4.48
CA ALA A 159 -19.59 -4.39 3.22
C ALA A 159 -18.55 -5.52 3.16
N LEU A 160 -17.41 -5.35 3.83
CA LEU A 160 -16.31 -6.32 3.86
C LEU A 160 -16.30 -7.22 5.10
N GLY A 161 -17.27 -7.07 6.01
CA GLY A 161 -17.30 -7.80 7.28
C GLY A 161 -16.13 -7.44 8.20
N LEU A 162 -15.70 -6.18 8.17
CA LEU A 162 -14.65 -5.60 9.01
C LEU A 162 -15.27 -4.63 10.03
N THR A 163 -14.46 -4.22 11.01
CA THR A 163 -14.77 -3.09 11.88
C THR A 163 -14.20 -1.79 11.31
N VAL A 164 -14.73 -0.64 11.74
CA VAL A 164 -14.16 0.66 11.37
C VAL A 164 -12.70 0.80 11.84
N ALA A 165 -12.37 0.20 12.99
CA ALA A 165 -11.01 0.19 13.52
C ALA A 165 -10.03 -0.59 12.63
N ASP A 166 -10.50 -1.68 11.99
CA ASP A 166 -9.67 -2.46 11.07
C ASP A 166 -9.22 -1.62 9.87
N LEU A 167 -10.02 -0.65 9.41
CA LEU A 167 -9.66 0.21 8.26
C LEU A 167 -8.47 1.13 8.55
N ALA A 168 -8.20 1.41 9.83
CA ALA A 168 -7.08 2.24 10.30
C ALA A 168 -5.92 1.40 10.87
N THR A 169 -6.03 0.07 10.82
CA THR A 169 -5.04 -0.85 11.39
C THR A 169 -4.02 -1.27 10.33
N ASP A 170 -2.73 -1.20 10.65
CA ASP A 170 -1.67 -1.70 9.77
C ASP A 170 -1.78 -3.24 9.62
N PRO A 171 -2.17 -3.75 8.44
CA PRO A 171 -2.38 -5.18 8.24
C PRO A 171 -1.11 -6.01 8.40
N VAL A 172 0.06 -5.45 8.10
CA VAL A 172 1.34 -6.16 8.19
C VAL A 172 1.74 -6.33 9.65
N ALA A 173 1.52 -5.29 10.47
CA ALA A 173 1.78 -5.32 11.90
C ALA A 173 0.91 -6.35 12.63
N VAL A 174 -0.38 -6.47 12.26
CA VAL A 174 -1.32 -7.41 12.89
C VAL A 174 -1.42 -8.76 12.20
N LEU A 175 -0.64 -9.01 11.14
CA LEU A 175 -0.71 -10.24 10.31
C LEU A 175 -0.68 -11.55 11.11
N ALA A 176 0.03 -11.60 12.23
CA ALA A 176 0.09 -12.78 13.09
C ALA A 176 -1.26 -13.08 13.79
N ASN A 177 -2.03 -12.05 14.12
CA ASN A 177 -3.27 -12.15 14.91
C ASN A 177 -4.52 -12.02 14.04
N GLN A 178 -4.45 -11.27 12.94
CA GLN A 178 -5.57 -10.97 12.04
C GLN A 178 -5.16 -11.13 10.56
N PRO A 179 -4.76 -12.35 10.13
CA PRO A 179 -4.28 -12.56 8.76
C PRO A 179 -5.31 -12.23 7.68
N GLY A 180 -6.61 -12.37 8.00
CA GLY A 180 -7.70 -12.05 7.08
C GLY A 180 -7.79 -10.57 6.71
N LEU A 181 -7.28 -9.64 7.53
CA LEU A 181 -7.23 -8.23 7.18
C LEU A 181 -6.22 -8.01 6.05
N TYR A 182 -5.00 -8.55 6.21
CA TYR A 182 -3.95 -8.49 5.20
C TYR A 182 -4.36 -9.16 3.88
N THR A 183 -4.88 -10.39 3.91
CA THR A 183 -5.19 -11.12 2.66
C THR A 183 -6.27 -10.42 1.84
N ARG A 184 -7.28 -9.82 2.49
CA ARG A 184 -8.32 -9.06 1.81
C ARG A 184 -7.80 -7.78 1.19
N GLN A 185 -6.91 -7.05 1.87
CA GLN A 185 -6.30 -5.84 1.33
C GLN A 185 -5.46 -6.14 0.10
N VAL A 186 -4.64 -7.18 0.17
CA VAL A 186 -3.81 -7.62 -0.95
C VAL A 186 -4.68 -8.07 -2.13
N ALA A 187 -5.72 -8.88 -1.87
CA ALA A 187 -6.66 -9.31 -2.92
C ALA A 187 -7.38 -8.12 -3.58
N LEU A 188 -7.84 -7.14 -2.78
CA LEU A 188 -8.49 -5.93 -3.27
C LEU A 188 -7.54 -5.13 -4.17
N GLN A 189 -6.31 -4.92 -3.73
CA GLN A 189 -5.33 -4.15 -4.49
C GLN A 189 -4.99 -4.80 -5.83
N ARG A 190 -4.78 -6.12 -5.86
CA ARG A 190 -4.44 -6.85 -7.10
C ARG A 190 -5.60 -6.88 -8.08
N ALA A 191 -6.82 -7.00 -7.58
CA ALA A 191 -8.02 -6.88 -8.42
C ALA A 191 -8.16 -5.47 -9.01
N VAL A 192 -7.95 -4.43 -8.20
CA VAL A 192 -7.98 -3.03 -8.66
C VAL A 192 -6.92 -2.77 -9.72
N GLN A 193 -5.69 -3.26 -9.53
CA GLN A 193 -4.60 -3.12 -10.51
C GLN A 193 -4.93 -3.83 -11.83
N LEU A 194 -5.40 -5.07 -11.78
CA LEU A 194 -5.77 -5.82 -12.98
C LEU A 194 -6.90 -5.12 -13.75
N LEU A 195 -7.94 -4.66 -13.04
CA LEU A 195 -9.05 -3.93 -13.63
C LEU A 195 -8.60 -2.59 -14.22
N ALA A 196 -7.72 -1.86 -13.53
CA ALA A 196 -7.21 -0.59 -14.02
C ALA A 196 -6.41 -0.80 -15.31
N SER A 197 -5.53 -1.81 -15.36
CA SER A 197 -4.79 -2.19 -16.56
C SER A 197 -5.73 -2.59 -17.70
N ALA A 198 -6.70 -3.47 -17.44
CA ALA A 198 -7.66 -3.95 -18.44
C ALA A 198 -8.56 -2.85 -19.03
N ASN A 199 -8.79 -1.79 -18.27
CA ASN A 199 -9.70 -0.72 -18.66
C ASN A 199 -8.97 0.59 -18.98
N GLN A 200 -7.64 0.64 -18.99
CA GLN A 200 -6.89 1.90 -19.04
C GLN A 200 -7.18 2.75 -20.29
N GLY A 201 -7.30 2.13 -21.46
CA GLY A 201 -7.49 2.84 -22.72
C GLY A 201 -6.35 3.85 -22.97
N SER A 202 -6.70 5.09 -23.33
CA SER A 202 -5.74 6.19 -23.52
C SER A 202 -5.43 6.97 -22.24
N GLN A 203 -5.99 6.58 -21.10
CA GLN A 203 -5.85 7.32 -19.84
C GLN A 203 -4.54 6.95 -19.14
N THR A 204 -4.18 7.76 -18.16
CA THR A 204 -3.11 7.41 -17.23
C THR A 204 -3.52 6.22 -16.35
N ALA A 205 -2.54 5.48 -15.83
CA ALA A 205 -2.80 4.39 -14.88
C ALA A 205 -3.54 4.89 -13.62
N HIS A 206 -3.27 6.14 -13.21
CA HIS A 206 -3.94 6.81 -12.10
C HIS A 206 -5.45 6.98 -12.35
N GLU A 207 -5.83 7.59 -13.46
CA GLU A 207 -7.24 7.82 -13.81
C GLU A 207 -8.00 6.51 -14.00
N ALA A 208 -7.35 5.49 -14.57
CA ALA A 208 -7.92 4.16 -14.72
C ALA A 208 -8.22 3.53 -13.35
N GLN A 209 -7.27 3.64 -12.40
CA GLN A 209 -7.44 3.13 -11.06
C GLN A 209 -8.52 3.89 -10.28
N GLU A 210 -8.59 5.21 -10.42
CA GLU A 210 -9.68 6.00 -9.81
C GLU A 210 -11.05 5.56 -10.28
N ARG A 211 -11.22 5.37 -11.60
CA ARG A 211 -12.50 4.91 -12.14
C ARG A 211 -12.89 3.55 -11.58
N VAL A 212 -11.93 2.62 -11.47
CA VAL A 212 -12.17 1.30 -10.87
C VAL A 212 -12.58 1.44 -9.41
N LEU A 213 -11.86 2.23 -8.61
CA LEU A 213 -12.20 2.47 -7.21
C LEU A 213 -13.59 3.11 -7.06
N ARG A 214 -13.96 4.06 -7.93
CA ARG A 214 -15.30 4.65 -7.98
C ARG A 214 -16.37 3.60 -8.32
N ALA A 215 -16.11 2.70 -9.27
CA ALA A 215 -17.03 1.61 -9.60
C ALA A 215 -17.24 0.66 -8.41
N LEU A 216 -16.17 0.29 -7.71
CA LEU A 216 -16.24 -0.53 -6.49
C LEU A 216 -16.97 0.20 -5.36
N ALA A 217 -16.74 1.51 -5.20
CA ALA A 217 -17.45 2.34 -4.24
C ALA A 217 -18.97 2.34 -4.51
N THR A 218 -19.39 2.45 -5.78
CA THR A 218 -20.80 2.36 -6.16
C THR A 218 -21.42 1.01 -5.79
N VAL A 219 -20.69 -0.09 -6.00
CA VAL A 219 -21.13 -1.43 -5.56
C VAL A 219 -21.34 -1.46 -4.05
N ILE A 220 -20.38 -0.95 -3.28
CA ILE A 220 -20.44 -0.95 -1.81
C ILE A 220 -21.57 -0.09 -1.28
N VAL A 221 -21.83 1.07 -1.89
CA VAL A 221 -22.94 1.94 -1.52
C VAL A 221 -24.28 1.22 -1.76
N ALA A 222 -24.42 0.47 -2.86
CA ALA A 222 -25.61 -0.30 -3.18
C ALA A 222 -25.73 -1.64 -2.43
N GLN A 223 -24.64 -2.11 -1.82
CA GLN A 223 -24.60 -3.41 -1.17
C GLN A 223 -25.34 -3.43 0.16
N ASN A 224 -26.10 -4.51 0.37
CA ASN A 224 -26.70 -4.85 1.66
C ASN A 224 -26.02 -6.11 2.20
N GLY A 225 -25.38 -5.99 3.36
CA GLY A 225 -24.67 -7.10 4.01
C GLY A 225 -23.21 -7.25 3.59
N THR A 226 -22.57 -8.27 4.15
CA THR A 226 -21.16 -8.60 3.94
C THR A 226 -20.96 -9.35 2.63
N ALA A 227 -19.87 -9.07 1.91
CA ALA A 227 -19.44 -9.81 0.73
C ALA A 227 -17.92 -9.98 0.72
N THR A 228 -17.41 -10.96 -0.02
CA THR A 228 -15.97 -11.08 -0.26
C THR A 228 -15.48 -10.00 -1.23
N VAL A 229 -14.17 -9.78 -1.28
CA VAL A 229 -13.55 -8.88 -2.26
C VAL A 229 -13.91 -9.31 -3.68
N GLY A 230 -13.80 -10.61 -4.00
CA GLY A 230 -14.16 -11.13 -5.32
C GLY A 230 -15.63 -10.90 -5.69
N GLU A 231 -16.54 -10.98 -4.73
CA GLU A 231 -17.96 -10.66 -4.95
C GLU A 231 -18.22 -9.19 -5.25
N ILE A 232 -17.56 -8.27 -4.53
CA ILE A 232 -17.65 -6.83 -4.79
C ILE A 232 -17.08 -6.52 -6.18
N VAL A 233 -15.90 -7.06 -6.49
CA VAL A 233 -15.23 -6.90 -7.78
C VAL A 233 -16.12 -7.40 -8.94
N ALA A 234 -16.76 -8.55 -8.78
CA ALA A 234 -17.65 -9.11 -9.79
C ALA A 234 -18.87 -8.23 -10.08
N ARG A 235 -19.38 -7.51 -9.07
CA ARG A 235 -20.55 -6.63 -9.20
C ARG A 235 -20.22 -5.27 -9.81
N ALA A 236 -18.94 -4.87 -9.86
CA ALA A 236 -18.51 -3.58 -10.39
C ALA A 236 -18.82 -3.38 -11.87
N SER A 237 -19.17 -4.45 -12.60
CA SER A 237 -19.61 -4.40 -14.00
C SER A 237 -18.64 -3.67 -14.94
N VAL A 238 -17.35 -3.71 -14.61
CA VAL A 238 -16.24 -3.22 -15.45
C VAL A 238 -15.70 -4.36 -16.34
N ASN A 239 -15.05 -4.04 -17.47
CA ASN A 239 -14.48 -5.08 -18.31
C ASN A 239 -13.47 -5.91 -17.50
N GLN A 240 -13.49 -7.22 -17.73
CA GLN A 240 -12.65 -8.21 -17.03
C GLN A 240 -12.93 -8.35 -15.51
N ALA A 241 -14.11 -7.96 -15.03
CA ALA A 241 -14.54 -8.17 -13.65
C ALA A 241 -14.50 -9.65 -13.21
N SER A 242 -14.82 -10.60 -14.11
CA SER A 242 -14.74 -12.03 -13.82
C SER A 242 -13.29 -12.51 -13.63
N ALA A 243 -12.37 -12.03 -14.44
CA ALA A 243 -10.94 -12.33 -14.32
C ALA A 243 -10.35 -11.72 -13.05
N ALA A 244 -10.74 -10.48 -12.72
CA ALA A 244 -10.33 -9.81 -11.49
C ALA A 244 -10.91 -10.48 -10.24
N ARG A 245 -12.16 -10.97 -10.30
CA ARG A 245 -12.73 -11.84 -9.26
C ARG A 245 -11.87 -13.09 -9.07
N ALA A 246 -11.60 -13.82 -10.15
CA ALA A 246 -10.83 -15.06 -10.08
C ALA A 246 -9.44 -14.82 -9.49
N LEU A 247 -8.78 -13.73 -9.85
CA LEU A 247 -7.52 -13.32 -9.26
C LEU A 247 -7.67 -12.99 -7.76
N ALA A 248 -8.67 -12.20 -7.37
CA ALA A 248 -8.91 -11.85 -5.97
C ALA A 248 -9.12 -13.10 -5.09
N ASP A 249 -10.01 -13.99 -5.53
CA ASP A 249 -10.34 -15.23 -4.83
C ASP A 249 -9.09 -16.14 -4.74
N ALA A 250 -8.33 -16.28 -5.83
CA ALA A 250 -7.11 -17.09 -5.84
C ALA A 250 -6.00 -16.52 -4.95
N VAL A 251 -5.82 -15.19 -4.93
CA VAL A 251 -4.85 -14.51 -4.06
C VAL A 251 -5.22 -14.70 -2.60
N GLU A 252 -6.48 -14.43 -2.23
CA GLU A 252 -6.94 -14.56 -0.86
C GLU A 252 -6.77 -16.00 -0.36
N ASP A 253 -7.22 -17.00 -1.13
CA ASP A 253 -7.07 -18.41 -0.78
C ASP A 253 -5.59 -18.84 -0.66
N THR A 254 -4.76 -18.38 -1.59
CA THR A 254 -3.33 -18.72 -1.63
C THR A 254 -2.60 -18.16 -0.41
N LEU A 255 -2.84 -16.89 -0.07
CA LEU A 255 -2.21 -16.28 1.09
C LEU A 255 -2.70 -16.91 2.39
N GLN A 256 -4.01 -17.19 2.50
CA GLN A 256 -4.55 -17.88 3.65
C GLN A 256 -3.95 -19.29 3.83
N ALA A 257 -3.79 -20.06 2.74
CA ALA A 257 -3.13 -21.37 2.79
C ALA A 257 -1.64 -21.25 3.13
N ALA A 258 -0.94 -20.28 2.54
CA ALA A 258 0.49 -20.07 2.75
C ALA A 258 0.80 -19.63 4.19
N LEU A 259 0.00 -18.75 4.78
CA LEU A 259 0.15 -18.31 6.18
C LEU A 259 -0.07 -19.44 7.18
N ARG A 260 -0.90 -20.45 6.84
CA ARG A 260 -1.11 -21.66 7.64
C ARG A 260 -0.04 -22.74 7.41
N SER A 261 0.78 -22.61 6.37
CA SER A 261 1.87 -23.55 6.10
C SER A 261 3.03 -23.38 7.09
N GLN A 262 3.93 -24.37 7.16
CA GLN A 262 5.11 -24.30 8.04
C GLN A 262 6.01 -23.08 7.77
N GLY A 263 6.09 -22.61 6.52
CA GLY A 263 6.87 -21.41 6.18
C GLY A 263 6.16 -20.08 6.49
N GLY A 264 4.89 -20.11 6.90
CA GLY A 264 4.11 -18.95 7.36
C GLY A 264 4.24 -17.73 6.46
N ARG A 265 4.77 -16.63 7.02
CA ARG A 265 4.99 -15.36 6.28
C ARG A 265 5.91 -15.49 5.08
N ALA A 266 6.96 -16.34 5.16
CA ALA A 266 7.88 -16.53 4.03
C ALA A 266 7.17 -17.22 2.86
N SER A 267 6.35 -18.24 3.15
CA SER A 267 5.50 -18.88 2.15
C SER A 267 4.50 -17.90 1.53
N ALA A 268 3.90 -17.03 2.35
CA ALA A 268 2.94 -16.03 1.89
C ALA A 268 3.59 -15.03 0.92
N LYS A 269 4.76 -14.46 1.26
CA LYS A 269 5.52 -13.57 0.37
C LYS A 269 5.93 -14.27 -0.94
N ALA A 270 6.46 -15.48 -0.84
CA ALA A 270 6.88 -16.25 -2.02
C ALA A 270 5.70 -16.56 -2.95
N SER A 271 4.55 -16.93 -2.38
CA SER A 271 3.33 -17.22 -3.15
C SER A 271 2.70 -15.96 -3.72
N LEU A 272 2.72 -14.85 -2.98
CA LEU A 272 2.25 -13.54 -3.48
C LEU A 272 3.06 -13.09 -4.69
N LYS A 273 4.39 -13.23 -4.62
CA LYS A 273 5.27 -12.91 -5.74
C LYS A 273 4.94 -13.73 -6.99
N ALA A 274 4.57 -15.00 -6.82
CA ALA A 274 4.14 -15.85 -7.93
C ALA A 274 2.76 -15.44 -8.47
N MET A 275 1.81 -15.08 -7.60
CA MET A 275 0.50 -14.55 -8.01
C MET A 275 0.63 -13.24 -8.79
N ASP A 276 1.54 -12.34 -8.38
CA ASP A 276 1.83 -11.12 -9.13
C ASP A 276 2.46 -11.39 -10.50
N GLN A 277 3.23 -12.47 -10.65
CA GLN A 277 3.71 -12.91 -11.97
C GLN A 277 2.56 -13.38 -12.86
N ILE A 278 1.58 -14.11 -12.32
CA ILE A 278 0.38 -14.51 -13.05
C ILE A 278 -0.42 -13.26 -13.48
N ARG A 279 -0.65 -12.32 -12.57
CA ARG A 279 -1.31 -11.04 -12.88
C ARG A 279 -0.56 -10.30 -13.99
N HIS A 280 0.75 -10.16 -13.89
CA HIS A 280 1.56 -9.49 -14.91
C HIS A 280 1.50 -10.19 -16.27
N GLU A 281 1.47 -11.53 -16.31
CA GLU A 281 1.28 -12.29 -17.54
C GLU A 281 -0.10 -12.02 -18.16
N MET A 282 -1.17 -11.94 -17.36
CA MET A 282 -2.52 -11.55 -17.85
C MET A 282 -2.52 -10.15 -18.46
N GLU A 283 -1.86 -9.19 -17.81
CA GLU A 283 -1.78 -7.79 -18.27
C GLU A 283 -0.94 -7.65 -19.54
N SER A 284 0.23 -8.29 -19.57
CA SER A 284 1.19 -8.17 -20.69
C SER A 284 0.74 -8.93 -21.93
N SER A 285 0.03 -10.05 -21.78
CA SER A 285 -0.51 -10.80 -22.92
C SER A 285 -1.85 -10.23 -23.43
N GLY A 286 -2.52 -9.37 -22.66
CA GLY A 286 -3.88 -8.91 -22.92
C GLY A 286 -4.94 -10.02 -22.81
N GLU A 287 -4.55 -11.21 -22.36
CA GLU A 287 -5.43 -12.36 -22.18
C GLU A 287 -5.69 -12.55 -20.69
N TYR A 288 -6.79 -11.96 -20.23
CA TYR A 288 -7.17 -11.91 -18.82
C TYR A 288 -7.81 -13.22 -18.36
N SER A 289 -7.02 -14.28 -18.36
CA SER A 289 -7.41 -15.60 -17.87
C SER A 289 -6.35 -16.12 -16.92
N LEU A 290 -6.74 -16.28 -15.65
CA LEU A 290 -5.83 -16.71 -14.58
C LEU A 290 -5.19 -18.07 -14.89
N SER A 291 -5.98 -19.01 -15.40
CA SER A 291 -5.50 -20.36 -15.72
C SER A 291 -4.55 -20.37 -16.91
N GLN A 292 -4.86 -19.66 -17.99
CA GLN A 292 -4.00 -19.60 -19.18
C GLN A 292 -2.68 -18.88 -18.90
N ALA A 293 -2.73 -17.77 -18.14
CA ALA A 293 -1.52 -17.06 -17.71
C ALA A 293 -0.63 -17.95 -16.84
N ALA A 294 -1.23 -18.70 -15.90
CA ALA A 294 -0.51 -19.66 -15.08
C ALA A 294 0.12 -20.79 -15.92
N THR A 295 -0.62 -21.35 -16.89
CA THR A 295 -0.10 -22.38 -17.81
C THR A 295 1.08 -21.86 -18.63
N ARG A 296 1.02 -20.65 -19.18
CA ARG A 296 2.14 -20.05 -19.93
C ARG A 296 3.39 -19.86 -19.07
N LEU A 297 3.21 -19.45 -17.81
CA LEU A 297 4.33 -19.32 -16.88
C LEU A 297 4.91 -20.69 -16.52
N ASP A 298 4.08 -21.69 -16.34
CA ASP A 298 4.50 -23.08 -16.12
C ASP A 298 5.32 -23.61 -17.30
N GLU A 299 4.85 -23.44 -18.53
CA GLU A 299 5.56 -23.79 -19.76
C GLU A 299 6.91 -23.06 -19.86
N ARG A 300 6.94 -21.76 -19.60
CA ARG A 300 8.17 -20.93 -19.66
C ARG A 300 9.20 -21.34 -18.62
N ASN A 301 8.76 -21.77 -17.44
CA ASN A 301 9.64 -22.12 -16.33
C ASN A 301 9.92 -23.63 -16.21
N GLY A 302 9.34 -24.46 -17.10
CA GLY A 302 9.46 -25.91 -17.02
C GLY A 302 8.94 -26.49 -15.70
N ALA A 303 7.86 -25.94 -15.15
CA ALA A 303 7.28 -26.33 -13.86
C ALA A 303 5.75 -26.33 -13.92
N THR A 304 5.07 -26.88 -12.91
CA THR A 304 3.59 -26.87 -12.79
C THR A 304 3.10 -26.15 -11.54
N ALA A 305 3.89 -25.19 -11.04
CA ALA A 305 3.64 -24.55 -9.76
C ALA A 305 2.67 -23.37 -9.88
N TYR A 306 2.65 -22.65 -11.00
CA TYR A 306 1.76 -21.51 -11.20
C TYR A 306 0.31 -21.96 -11.34
N SER A 307 0.05 -23.01 -12.12
CA SER A 307 -1.29 -23.60 -12.27
C SER A 307 -1.83 -24.14 -10.96
N GLY A 308 -0.97 -24.65 -10.07
CA GLY A 308 -1.35 -25.04 -8.71
C GLY A 308 -1.83 -23.88 -7.82
N LEU A 309 -1.34 -22.66 -8.03
CA LEU A 309 -1.85 -21.46 -7.34
C LEU A 309 -3.14 -20.94 -7.95
N ALA A 310 -3.24 -20.96 -9.28
CA ALA A 310 -4.42 -20.49 -10.02
C ALA A 310 -5.62 -21.44 -9.92
N GLY A 311 -5.37 -22.72 -9.69
CA GLY A 311 -6.39 -23.76 -9.64
C GLY A 311 -6.92 -24.07 -8.24
N VAL A 312 -7.91 -24.97 -8.22
CA VAL A 312 -8.49 -25.52 -6.97
C VAL A 312 -7.68 -26.70 -6.40
N GLY A 313 -6.76 -27.28 -7.18
CA GLY A 313 -5.91 -28.41 -6.79
C GLY A 313 -4.42 -28.08 -6.88
N GLY A 314 -3.59 -28.75 -6.10
CA GLY A 314 -2.12 -28.58 -6.13
C GLY A 314 -1.57 -27.37 -5.37
N LYS A 315 -2.42 -26.54 -4.74
CA LYS A 315 -2.05 -25.30 -4.04
C LYS A 315 -0.98 -25.51 -2.97
N THR A 316 -1.09 -26.55 -2.15
CA THR A 316 -0.08 -26.86 -1.12
C THR A 316 1.29 -27.16 -1.72
N GLU A 317 1.34 -27.95 -2.79
CA GLU A 317 2.61 -28.31 -3.46
C GLU A 317 3.22 -27.10 -4.18
N ALA A 318 2.38 -26.27 -4.79
CA ALA A 318 2.78 -25.00 -5.38
C ALA A 318 3.39 -24.05 -4.33
N ILE A 319 2.72 -23.86 -3.19
CA ILE A 319 3.23 -23.05 -2.07
C ILE A 319 4.58 -23.58 -1.59
N ASN A 320 4.71 -24.89 -1.37
CA ASN A 320 5.98 -25.50 -0.95
C ASN A 320 7.09 -25.29 -1.99
N THR A 321 6.75 -25.36 -3.28
CA THR A 321 7.68 -25.13 -4.37
C THR A 321 8.19 -23.69 -4.39
N PHE A 322 7.30 -22.69 -4.31
CA PHE A 322 7.72 -21.29 -4.27
C PHE A 322 8.46 -20.93 -2.98
N THR A 323 8.06 -21.51 -1.85
CA THR A 323 8.76 -21.33 -0.57
C THR A 323 10.20 -21.85 -0.64
N ARG A 324 10.41 -23.05 -1.20
CA ARG A 324 11.75 -23.59 -1.43
C ARG A 324 12.56 -22.72 -2.38
N ARG A 325 11.99 -22.30 -3.52
CA ARG A 325 12.66 -21.41 -4.48
C ARG A 325 13.12 -20.10 -3.84
N ALA A 326 12.28 -19.52 -2.99
CA ALA A 326 12.62 -18.31 -2.23
C ALA A 326 13.70 -18.56 -1.17
N GLY A 327 13.68 -19.71 -0.48
CA GLY A 327 14.70 -20.09 0.51
C GLY A 327 16.06 -20.48 -0.11
N THR A 328 16.06 -21.04 -1.33
CA THR A 328 17.28 -21.32 -2.11
C THR A 328 17.84 -20.07 -2.78
N ALA A 329 17.05 -19.01 -2.88
CA ALA A 329 17.56 -17.68 -3.22
C ALA A 329 18.30 -17.12 -2.00
N THR A 330 19.52 -17.62 -1.76
CA THR A 330 20.54 -16.85 -1.03
C THR A 330 20.50 -15.45 -1.60
N THR A 331 20.35 -14.41 -0.76
CA THR A 331 20.27 -12.99 -1.13
C THR A 331 21.03 -12.73 -2.42
N VAL A 332 20.31 -12.78 -3.54
CA VAL A 332 20.86 -12.37 -4.81
C VAL A 332 20.86 -10.86 -4.68
N ASN A 333 22.03 -10.32 -4.35
CA ASN A 333 22.39 -8.95 -4.68
C ASN A 333 21.72 -8.65 -6.02
N GLN A 334 20.88 -7.60 -6.08
CA GLN A 334 20.05 -7.31 -7.26
C GLN A 334 20.82 -7.62 -8.53
N ALA A 335 20.21 -8.41 -9.43
CA ALA A 335 20.82 -8.69 -10.72
C ALA A 335 21.28 -7.34 -11.30
N PRO A 336 22.54 -7.23 -11.78
CA PRO A 336 23.10 -5.97 -12.28
C PRO A 336 22.19 -5.22 -13.28
N SER A 337 21.32 -5.97 -13.95
CA SER A 337 20.31 -5.49 -14.90
C SER A 337 19.18 -4.63 -14.31
N THR A 338 18.82 -4.76 -13.02
CA THR A 338 17.73 -3.96 -12.43
C THR A 338 18.22 -2.59 -11.95
N ALA A 339 19.37 -2.54 -11.27
CA ALA A 339 20.03 -1.28 -10.91
C ALA A 339 20.42 -0.50 -12.18
N GLY A 340 20.97 -1.18 -13.19
CA GLY A 340 21.27 -0.60 -14.49
C GLY A 340 20.04 -0.03 -15.20
N ARG A 341 18.91 -0.75 -15.17
CA ARG A 341 17.64 -0.28 -15.74
C ARG A 341 17.11 0.98 -15.06
N LEU A 342 17.16 1.03 -13.72
CA LEU A 342 16.72 2.20 -12.97
C LEU A 342 17.61 3.42 -13.22
N LEU A 343 18.92 3.22 -13.32
CA LEU A 343 19.86 4.31 -13.63
C LEU A 343 19.69 4.79 -15.08
N ALA A 344 19.42 3.86 -16.01
CA ALA A 344 19.22 4.15 -17.43
C ALA A 344 17.87 4.79 -17.77
N SER A 345 16.87 4.72 -16.87
CA SER A 345 15.56 5.33 -17.10
C SER A 345 15.64 6.85 -17.26
N ASN A 346 16.58 7.49 -16.55
CA ASN A 346 16.89 8.92 -16.68
C ASN A 346 17.38 9.30 -18.10
N CYS A 347 17.92 8.34 -18.85
CA CYS A 347 18.42 8.57 -20.22
C CYS A 347 17.28 8.59 -21.26
N PHE A 348 16.15 7.96 -20.96
CA PHE A 348 15.08 7.71 -21.93
C PHE A 348 14.24 8.93 -22.26
N GLN A 349 14.31 9.97 -21.43
CA GLN A 349 13.69 11.27 -21.75
C GLN A 349 14.29 11.87 -23.04
N CYS A 350 15.55 11.55 -23.33
CA CYS A 350 16.29 12.06 -24.48
C CYS A 350 16.53 11.00 -25.57
N HIS A 351 16.71 9.72 -25.17
CA HIS A 351 17.06 8.62 -26.09
C HIS A 351 15.90 7.63 -26.35
N GLY A 352 14.67 8.05 -26.04
CA GLY A 352 13.48 7.24 -26.18
C GLY A 352 13.44 6.04 -25.20
N THR A 353 12.25 5.50 -25.01
CA THR A 353 12.02 4.35 -24.10
C THR A 353 12.90 3.17 -24.50
N GLY A 354 13.71 2.67 -23.56
CA GLY A 354 14.61 1.56 -23.83
C GLY A 354 15.85 1.93 -24.64
N GLY A 355 16.10 3.22 -24.89
CA GLY A 355 17.32 3.70 -25.57
C GLY A 355 17.35 3.44 -27.08
N VAL A 356 16.18 3.27 -27.70
CA VAL A 356 16.06 2.91 -29.12
C VAL A 356 15.67 4.07 -30.05
N GLY A 357 15.61 5.31 -29.56
CA GLY A 357 15.17 6.46 -30.35
C GLY A 357 15.62 7.82 -29.79
N GLY A 358 14.86 8.89 -30.06
CA GLY A 358 15.20 10.23 -29.56
C GLY A 358 16.36 10.88 -30.31
N PHE A 359 17.31 11.51 -29.58
CA PHE A 359 18.49 12.14 -30.19
C PHE A 359 19.38 11.12 -30.91
N ASP A 360 19.69 10.00 -30.25
CA ASP A 360 20.51 8.91 -30.78
C ASP A 360 20.13 7.59 -30.13
N ARG A 361 20.32 6.48 -30.86
CA ARG A 361 20.15 5.13 -30.31
C ARG A 361 21.32 4.78 -29.38
N ILE A 362 21.00 4.49 -28.12
CA ILE A 362 21.98 4.08 -27.10
C ILE A 362 21.89 2.59 -26.74
N ARG A 363 20.87 1.88 -27.24
CA ARG A 363 20.71 0.45 -27.02
C ARG A 363 21.63 -0.36 -27.93
N GLY A 364 22.46 -1.20 -27.33
CA GLY A 364 23.50 -1.98 -28.00
C GLY A 364 24.79 -1.19 -28.23
N SER A 365 24.92 0.03 -27.71
CA SER A 365 26.12 0.86 -27.87
C SER A 365 27.34 0.26 -27.15
N ASP A 366 28.53 0.60 -27.66
CA ASP A 366 29.76 0.09 -27.11
C ASP A 366 30.10 0.75 -25.76
N ALA A 367 30.64 -0.04 -24.83
CA ALA A 367 30.99 0.42 -23.48
C ALA A 367 32.14 1.43 -23.47
N ALA A 368 33.01 1.42 -24.50
CA ALA A 368 34.09 2.36 -24.67
C ALA A 368 33.59 3.73 -25.15
N GLU A 369 32.52 3.74 -25.95
CA GLU A 369 31.88 4.97 -26.46
C GLU A 369 31.23 5.78 -25.35
N VAL A 370 30.48 5.11 -24.45
CA VAL A 370 29.87 5.76 -23.27
C VAL A 370 30.92 6.33 -22.33
N ARG A 371 32.06 5.64 -22.16
CA ARG A 371 33.16 6.10 -21.30
C ARG A 371 33.98 7.22 -21.92
N ASP A 372 33.93 7.41 -23.23
CA ASP A 372 34.64 8.52 -23.88
C ASP A 372 34.10 9.88 -23.42
N TYR A 373 32.81 9.97 -23.12
CA TYR A 373 32.18 11.19 -22.58
C TYR A 373 32.73 11.64 -21.22
N LEU A 374 33.34 10.74 -20.45
CA LEU A 374 34.03 11.11 -19.20
C LEU A 374 35.30 11.92 -19.44
N ARG A 375 35.88 11.85 -20.65
CA ARG A 375 37.10 12.59 -21.04
C ARG A 375 36.78 13.92 -21.73
N LYS A 376 35.53 14.13 -22.12
CA LYS A 376 35.07 15.37 -22.79
C LYS A 376 34.73 16.45 -21.77
N SER A 377 34.73 17.71 -22.20
CA SER A 377 34.36 18.84 -21.34
C SER A 377 32.84 18.94 -21.17
N ALA A 378 32.36 18.93 -19.92
CA ALA A 378 30.94 19.08 -19.59
C ALA A 378 30.33 20.43 -20.01
N ARG A 379 31.16 21.45 -20.30
CA ARG A 379 30.67 22.77 -20.75
C ARG A 379 30.31 22.81 -22.24
N SER A 380 30.78 21.84 -23.02
CA SER A 380 30.64 21.83 -24.48
C SER A 380 29.89 20.61 -25.01
N ASP A 381 29.54 19.64 -24.15
CA ASP A 381 28.87 18.40 -24.53
C ASP A 381 27.88 18.00 -23.43
N ILE A 382 26.58 17.95 -23.78
CA ILE A 382 25.49 17.63 -22.86
C ILE A 382 25.62 16.21 -22.29
N MET A 383 26.11 15.27 -23.09
CA MET A 383 26.31 13.88 -22.65
C MET A 383 27.54 13.76 -21.76
N ALA A 384 28.56 14.60 -21.94
CA ALA A 384 29.66 14.69 -20.99
C ALA A 384 29.21 15.19 -19.62
N ALA A 385 28.32 16.19 -19.56
CA ALA A 385 27.75 16.68 -18.31
C ALA A 385 26.92 15.60 -17.60
N HIS A 386 26.11 14.84 -18.33
CA HIS A 386 25.33 13.75 -17.75
C HIS A 386 26.20 12.56 -17.33
N ALA A 387 27.14 12.12 -18.17
CA ALA A 387 28.02 10.99 -17.86
C ALA A 387 28.88 11.23 -16.61
N GLN A 388 29.37 12.46 -16.43
CA GLN A 388 30.17 12.84 -15.25
C GLN A 388 29.37 12.94 -13.95
N GLY A 389 28.03 12.96 -14.03
CA GLY A 389 27.14 12.90 -12.86
C GLY A 389 27.01 11.50 -12.25
N TYR A 390 27.54 10.47 -12.90
CA TYR A 390 27.51 9.09 -12.43
C TYR A 390 28.90 8.61 -11.99
N THR A 391 28.93 7.75 -10.97
CA THR A 391 30.17 7.02 -10.62
C THR A 391 30.49 5.96 -11.69
N SER A 392 31.75 5.52 -11.77
CA SER A 392 32.16 4.45 -12.69
C SER A 392 31.32 3.19 -12.54
N ALA A 393 31.00 2.79 -11.30
CA ALA A 393 30.18 1.62 -11.03
C ALA A 393 28.72 1.78 -11.48
N GLN A 394 28.15 2.99 -11.40
CA GLN A 394 26.82 3.29 -11.91
C GLN A 394 26.78 3.30 -13.45
N LEU A 395 27.81 3.85 -14.10
CA LEU A 395 27.94 3.79 -15.56
C LEU A 395 28.07 2.35 -16.05
N ASP A 396 28.83 1.52 -15.36
CA ASP A 396 28.97 0.10 -15.69
C ASP A 396 27.64 -0.64 -15.63
N ALA A 397 26.79 -0.32 -14.63
CA ALA A 397 25.45 -0.87 -14.52
C ALA A 397 24.52 -0.40 -15.65
N ILE A 398 24.55 0.90 -16.01
CA ILE A 398 23.79 1.45 -17.14
C ILE A 398 24.19 0.75 -18.44
N ILE A 399 25.49 0.64 -18.71
CA ILE A 399 26.05 0.00 -19.91
C ILE A 399 25.65 -1.47 -19.98
N ALA A 400 25.75 -2.20 -18.87
CA ALA A 400 25.37 -3.61 -18.81
C ALA A 400 23.87 -3.82 -19.10
N TYR A 401 23.03 -2.85 -18.77
CA TYR A 401 21.62 -2.86 -19.11
C TYR A 401 21.36 -2.52 -20.58
N LEU A 402 21.98 -1.47 -21.13
CA LEU A 402 21.79 -1.05 -22.52
C LEU A 402 22.32 -2.07 -23.54
N LYS A 403 23.17 -3.01 -23.13
CA LYS A 403 23.68 -4.13 -23.96
C LYS A 403 22.73 -5.32 -24.06
N GLN A 404 21.69 -5.38 -23.22
CA GLN A 404 20.59 -6.36 -23.34
C GLN A 404 19.62 -5.93 -24.44
#